data_AF-A0A958XW28-F1
#
_entry.id   AF-A0A958XW28-F1
#
_cell.length_a   1.000
_cell.length_b   1.000
_cell.length_c   1.000
_cell.angle_alpha   90.00
_cell.angle_beta   90.00
_cell.angle_gamma   90.00
#
_symmetry.space_group_name_H-M   'P 1'
#
loop_
_entity.id
_entity.type
_entity.pdbx_description
1 polymer ?
#
loop_
_entity_poly.entity_id
_entity_poly.type
_entity_poly.pdbx_seq_one_letter_code
_entity_poly.pdbx_strand_id
1 'polypeptide(L)' 'MANTVLHKADTRGHANHGWLDSHHTFSFANYYNPERMHFGVLRVLN' A
#
# COMPACT_ATOMS: atom_id res chain seq x y z
N MET A 1 -1.96 7.19 -23.21
CA MET A 1 -1.59 5.79 -22.92
C MET A 1 -2.07 5.47 -21.52
N ALA A 2 -2.76 4.36 -21.30
CA ALA A 2 -3.20 3.98 -19.95
C ALA A 2 -1.97 3.49 -19.15
N ASN A 3 -1.67 4.14 -18.03
CA ASN A 3 -0.58 3.74 -17.14
C ASN A 3 -1.15 2.82 -16.06
N THR A 4 -0.99 1.51 -16.24
CA THR A 4 -1.54 0.49 -15.33
C THR A 4 -0.39 -0.28 -14.69
N VAL A 5 -0.42 -0.39 -13.37
CA VAL A 5 0.53 -1.17 -12.57
C VAL A 5 -0.27 -2.11 -11.69
N LEU A 6 0.07 -3.40 -11.68
CA LEU A 6 -0.59 -4.40 -10.85
C LEU A 6 0.16 -4.59 -9.53
N HIS A 7 -0.54 -4.40 -8.42
CA HIS A 7 -0.09 -4.80 -7.09
C HIS A 7 -1.03 -5.87 -6.55
N LYS A 8 -0.55 -7.10 -6.43
CA LYS A 8 -1.36 -8.22 -5.91
C LYS A 8 -1.61 -8.05 -4.41
N ALA A 9 -2.77 -8.50 -3.94
CA ALA A 9 -3.23 -8.26 -2.57
C ALA A 9 -2.29 -8.81 -1.49
N ASP A 10 -1.66 -9.95 -1.77
CA ASP A 10 -0.68 -10.66 -0.93
C ASP A 10 0.71 -9.98 -0.86
N THR A 11 0.95 -8.97 -1.71
CA THR A 11 2.20 -8.18 -1.71
C THR A 11 2.08 -6.86 -0.96
N ARG A 12 0.94 -6.57 -0.33
CA ARG A 12 0.72 -5.35 0.45
C ARG A 12 1.44 -5.43 1.80
N GLY A 13 1.78 -4.29 2.37
CA GLY A 13 2.25 -4.23 3.75
C GLY A 13 1.15 -4.68 4.70
N HIS A 14 1.47 -5.54 5.66
CA HIS A 14 0.48 -6.07 6.61
C HIS A 14 0.82 -5.60 8.02
N ALA A 15 -0.19 -5.05 8.70
CA ALA A 15 -0.10 -4.68 10.10
C ALA A 15 -1.33 -5.19 10.83
N ASN A 16 -1.11 -6.06 11.81
CA ASN A 16 -2.15 -6.57 12.69
C ASN A 16 -1.86 -6.15 14.14
N HIS A 17 -2.77 -5.38 14.71
CA HIS A 17 -2.72 -4.87 16.08
C HIS A 17 -3.77 -5.53 16.99
N GLY A 18 -4.31 -6.69 16.60
CA GLY A 18 -5.36 -7.43 17.31
C GLY A 18 -6.76 -6.89 17.03
N TRP A 19 -7.00 -5.60 17.28
CA TRP A 19 -8.29 -4.94 17.00
C TRP A 19 -8.39 -4.38 15.57
N LEU A 20 -7.26 -4.24 14.89
CA LEU A 20 -7.15 -3.74 13.53
C LEU A 20 -6.25 -4.66 12.72
N ASP A 21 -6.77 -5.12 11.59
CA ASP A 21 -6.04 -5.85 10.56
C ASP A 21 -6.03 -5.00 9.27
N SER A 22 -4.89 -4.40 8.95
CA SER A 22 -4.74 -3.38 7.91
C SER A 22 -3.73 -3.79 6.85
N HIS A 23 -4.02 -3.47 5.58
CA HIS A 23 -3.19 -3.86 4.43
C HIS A 23 -2.80 -2.67 3.55
N HIS A 24 -1.60 -2.16 3.76
CA HIS A 24 -1.08 -0.95 3.13
C HIS A 24 -0.59 -1.20 1.69
N THR A 25 -1.25 -0.58 0.72
CA THR A 25 -0.80 -0.61 -0.70
C THR A 25 0.37 0.33 -0.93
N PHE A 26 0.31 1.54 -0.36
CA PHE A 26 1.40 2.52 -0.38
C PHE A 26 2.09 2.61 0.98
N SER A 27 3.34 3.09 0.99
CA SER A 27 4.12 3.32 2.21
C SER A 27 3.34 4.19 3.20
N PHE A 28 3.12 3.65 4.40
CA PHE A 28 2.35 4.29 5.46
C PHE A 28 2.76 3.73 6.83
N ALA A 29 2.84 4.63 7.83
CA ALA A 29 3.31 4.30 9.17
C ALA A 29 4.67 3.55 9.13
N ASN A 30 4.74 2.34 9.69
CA ASN A 30 5.96 1.53 9.74
C ASN A 30 6.20 0.69 8.47
N TYR A 31 5.24 0.62 7.55
CA TYR A 31 5.42 -0.05 6.27
C TYR A 31 6.08 0.90 5.26
N TYR A 32 7.23 0.50 4.72
CA TYR A 32 7.98 1.26 3.73
C TYR A 32 8.32 0.42 2.51
N ASN A 33 7.92 0.90 1.34
CA ASN A 33 8.31 0.40 0.03
C ASN A 33 8.56 1.58 -0.92
N PRO A 34 9.82 1.84 -1.35
CA PRO A 34 10.16 3.00 -2.19
C PRO A 34 9.49 2.94 -3.58
N GLU A 35 9.10 1.76 -4.05
CA GLU A 35 8.40 1.58 -5.33
C GLU A 35 6.88 1.85 -5.22
N ARG A 36 6.35 1.97 -4.00
CA ARG A 36 4.93 2.16 -3.72
C ARG A 36 4.69 3.37 -2.81
N MET A 37 5.11 4.55 -3.25
CA MET A 37 4.91 5.79 -2.48
C MET A 37 3.57 6.47 -2.75
N HIS A 38 3.07 6.44 -3.99
CA HIS A 38 1.77 7.01 -4.40
C HIS A 38 1.46 6.64 -5.86
N PHE A 39 0.20 6.83 -6.28
CA PHE A 39 -0.21 6.78 -7.69
C PHE A 39 -0.91 8.09 -8.08
N GLY A 40 -0.21 8.95 -8.83
CA GLY A 40 -0.66 10.33 -9.07
C GLY A 40 -0.86 11.08 -7.75
N VAL A 41 -2.09 11.55 -7.50
CA VAL A 41 -2.48 12.24 -6.26
C VAL A 41 -2.89 11.30 -5.12
N LEU A 42 -3.14 10.00 -5.39
CA LEU A 42 -3.52 9.04 -4.37
C LEU A 42 -2.31 8.67 -3.51
N ARG A 43 -2.32 9.07 -2.23
CA ARG A 43 -1.19 8.91 -1.31
C ARG A 43 -1.27 7.66 -0.43
N VAL A 44 -2.47 7.29 0.02
CA VAL A 44 -2.67 6.17 0.97
C VAL A 44 -3.86 5.35 0.51
N LEU A 45 -3.72 4.03 0.62
CA LEU A 45 -4.78 3.04 0.39
C LEU A 45 -4.50 1.83 1.31
N ASN A 46 -5.36 1.65 2.31
CA ASN A 46 -5.26 0.62 3.35
C ASN A 46 -6.37 -0.42 3.22
#